data_AF-A0A953EEZ2-F1
#
_entry.id   AF-A0A953EEZ2-F1
#
_cell.length_a   1.000
_cell.length_b   1.000
_cell.length_c   1.000
_cell.angle_alpha   90.00
_cell.angle_beta   90.00
_cell.angle_gamma   90.00
#
_symmetry.space_group_name_H-M   'P 1'
#
loop_
_entity.id
_entity.type
_entity.pdbx_description
1 polymer ?
#
loop_
_entity_poly.entity_id
_entity_poly.type
_entity_poly.pdbx_seq_one_letter_code
_entity_poly.pdbx_strand_id
1 'polypeptide(L)'
;MNELETSVSTATELVGWYRRALAGEFFRTPEMLTEFRRVQAMADAIPLIVPPGIAAYAKGGSIFWQDSNAVAVAGQMVVNAHPVGFCFSFNWKGEQSGVPGRMEAFRAAAAGVLARAAAMLAR
;
A
#
# COMPACT_ATOMS: atom_id res chain seq x y z
N MET A 1 -15.47 -7.53 13.52
CA MET A 1 -15.10 -6.31 14.26
C MET A 1 -15.56 -6.50 15.69
N ASN A 2 -14.74 -6.13 16.67
CA ASN A 2 -15.17 -6.06 18.05
C ASN A 2 -15.55 -4.60 18.37
N GLU A 3 -16.25 -4.39 19.49
CA GLU A 3 -16.70 -3.07 19.94
C GLU A 3 -15.71 -2.38 20.90
N LEU A 4 -14.55 -2.98 21.15
CA LEU A 4 -13.55 -2.48 22.10
C LEU A 4 -12.47 -1.70 21.37
N GLU A 5 -11.66 -2.41 20.58
CA GLU A 5 -10.60 -1.86 19.75
C GLU A 5 -10.44 -2.76 18.52
N THR A 6 -10.74 -2.22 17.34
CA THR A 6 -10.44 -2.92 16.08
C THR A 6 -9.58 -2.02 15.19
N SER A 7 -8.38 -2.48 14.85
CA SER A 7 -7.49 -1.83 13.88
C SER A 7 -7.89 -2.22 12.45
N VAL A 8 -9.04 -1.74 11.99
CA VAL A 8 -9.53 -1.98 10.62
C VAL A 8 -9.73 -0.67 9.89
N SER A 9 -9.58 -0.73 8.58
CA SER A 9 -9.91 0.36 7.68
C SER A 9 -10.35 -0.22 6.33
N THR A 10 -11.20 0.50 5.63
CA THR A 10 -11.54 0.23 4.24
C THR A 10 -10.41 0.69 3.30
N ALA A 11 -10.40 0.16 2.08
CA ALA A 11 -9.44 0.60 1.07
C ALA A 11 -9.57 2.10 0.75
N THR A 12 -10.81 2.61 0.70
CA THR A 12 -11.11 4.02 0.43
C THR A 12 -10.56 4.94 1.53
N GLU A 13 -10.73 4.56 2.79
CA GLU A 13 -10.19 5.31 3.92
C GLU A 13 -8.67 5.35 3.91
N LEU A 14 -8.00 4.22 3.64
CA LEU A 14 -6.54 4.19 3.54
C LEU A 14 -6.00 5.02 2.38
N VAL A 15 -6.61 4.94 1.20
CA VAL A 15 -6.25 5.80 0.05
C VAL A 15 -6.45 7.28 0.42
N GLY A 16 -7.58 7.61 1.07
CA GLY A 16 -7.87 8.95 1.53
C GLY A 16 -6.86 9.47 2.55
N TRP A 17 -6.47 8.62 3.51
CA TRP A 17 -5.45 8.94 4.51
C TRP A 17 -4.09 9.19 3.86
N TYR A 18 -3.64 8.31 2.96
CA TYR A 18 -2.37 8.47 2.26
C TYR A 18 -2.31 9.77 1.47
N ARG A 19 -3.39 10.11 0.75
CA ARG A 19 -3.49 11.35 -0.01
C ARG A 19 -3.28 12.58 0.90
N ARG A 20 -3.95 12.60 2.06
CA ARG A 20 -3.87 13.70 3.04
C ARG A 20 -2.50 13.78 3.73
N ALA A 21 -2.00 12.63 4.21
CA ALA A 21 -0.71 12.53 4.88
C ALA A 21 0.42 12.94 3.96
N LEU A 22 0.49 12.40 2.74
CA LEU A 22 1.54 12.73 1.79
C LEU A 22 1.41 14.16 1.25
N ALA A 23 0.24 14.79 1.32
CA ALA A 23 0.06 16.22 1.05
C ALA A 23 0.52 17.14 2.20
N GLY A 24 0.89 16.59 3.35
CA GLY A 24 1.40 17.36 4.48
C GLY A 24 0.39 17.69 5.56
N GLU A 25 -0.88 17.26 5.44
CA GLU A 25 -1.99 17.76 6.26
C GLU A 25 -1.80 17.54 7.77
N PHE A 26 -1.07 16.50 8.16
CA PHE A 26 -0.88 16.11 9.55
C PHE A 26 0.46 16.57 10.16
N PHE A 27 1.31 17.23 9.38
CA PHE A 27 2.69 17.54 9.78
C PHE A 27 2.84 19.02 10.13
N ARG A 28 3.51 19.28 11.26
CA ARG A 28 3.70 20.65 11.77
C ARG A 28 4.74 21.45 10.98
N THR A 29 5.71 20.77 10.38
CA THR A 29 6.78 21.40 9.61
C THR A 29 7.06 20.62 8.32
N PRO A 30 7.63 21.27 7.30
CA PRO A 30 8.04 20.61 6.05
C PRO A 30 9.04 19.47 6.25
N GLU A 31 9.90 19.56 7.27
CA GLU A 31 10.92 18.56 7.60
C GLU A 31 10.27 17.25 8.08
N MET A 32 9.20 17.34 8.88
CA MET A 32 8.45 16.16 9.32
C MET A 32 7.80 15.43 8.14
N LEU A 33 7.22 16.18 7.18
CA LEU A 33 6.68 15.59 5.95
C LEU A 33 7.78 14.96 5.10
N THR A 34 8.93 15.62 5.00
CA THR A 34 10.10 15.12 4.26
C THR A 34 10.57 13.79 4.84
N GLU A 35 10.69 13.70 6.17
CA GLU A 35 11.10 12.48 6.84
C GLU A 35 10.05 11.37 6.70
N PHE A 36 8.75 11.70 6.83
CA PHE A 36 7.68 10.75 6.58
C PHE A 36 7.74 10.17 5.16
N ARG A 37 7.90 11.03 4.15
CA ARG A 37 8.06 10.60 2.75
C ARG A 37 9.31 9.75 2.57
N ARG A 38 10.44 10.12 3.20
CA ARG A 38 11.69 9.34 3.15
C ARG A 38 11.48 7.92 3.67
N VAL A 39 10.88 7.78 4.85
CA VAL A 39 10.60 6.47 5.46
C VAL A 39 9.65 5.64 4.58
N GLN A 40 8.56 6.25 4.09
CA GLN A 40 7.58 5.55 3.26
C GLN A 40 8.14 5.13 1.89
N ALA A 41 9.15 5.85 1.36
CA ALA A 41 9.84 5.51 0.12
C ALA A 41 10.80 4.31 0.27
N MET A 42 11.11 3.90 1.51
CA MET A 42 11.97 2.75 1.80
C MET A 42 11.20 1.42 1.94
N ALA A 43 9.90 1.39 1.66
CA ALA A 43 9.11 0.19 1.84
C ALA A 43 9.49 -0.91 0.84
N ASP A 44 9.85 -2.10 1.34
CA ASP A 44 10.26 -3.25 0.53
C ASP A 44 9.18 -3.76 -0.44
N ALA A 45 7.91 -3.39 -0.20
CA ALA A 45 6.82 -3.70 -1.13
C ALA A 45 6.92 -2.90 -2.44
N ILE A 46 7.49 -1.69 -2.43
CA ILE A 46 7.58 -0.81 -3.60
C ILE A 46 8.26 -1.50 -4.79
N PRO A 47 9.50 -2.02 -4.67
CA PRO A 47 10.18 -2.66 -5.81
C PRO A 47 9.46 -3.93 -6.32
N LEU A 48 8.52 -4.49 -5.54
CA LEU A 48 7.80 -5.70 -5.90
C LEU A 48 6.52 -5.42 -6.71
N ILE A 49 5.92 -4.22 -6.58
CA ILE A 49 4.60 -3.91 -7.15
C ILE A 49 4.55 -2.61 -7.96
N VAL A 50 5.43 -1.65 -7.70
CA VAL A 50 5.45 -0.37 -8.43
C VAL A 50 6.33 -0.52 -9.66
N PRO A 51 5.90 -0.04 -10.85
CA PRO A 51 6.76 -0.08 -12.03
C PRO A 51 8.10 0.64 -11.80
N PRO A 52 9.21 0.13 -12.34
CA PRO A 52 10.52 0.77 -12.20
C PRO A 52 10.53 2.23 -12.67
N GLY A 53 11.31 3.07 -11.99
CA GLY A 53 11.46 4.49 -12.32
C GLY A 53 10.33 5.40 -11.83
N ILE A 54 9.29 4.85 -11.19
CA ILE A 54 8.20 5.61 -10.60
C ILE A 54 8.45 5.80 -9.10
N ALA A 55 8.49 7.06 -8.65
CA ALA A 55 8.57 7.37 -7.23
C ALA A 55 7.29 6.93 -6.51
N ALA A 56 7.43 6.26 -5.36
CA ALA A 56 6.30 5.80 -4.57
C ALA A 56 6.56 5.86 -3.07
N TYR A 57 5.47 5.88 -2.31
CA TYR A 57 5.43 5.91 -0.85
C TYR A 57 4.39 4.89 -0.42
N ALA A 58 4.76 3.91 0.40
CA ALA A 58 3.84 2.85 0.75
C ALA A 58 4.13 2.24 2.11
N LYS A 59 3.17 1.47 2.61
CA LYS A 59 3.37 0.56 3.74
C LYS A 59 2.62 -0.72 3.50
N GLY A 60 3.33 -1.83 3.67
CA GLY A 60 2.75 -3.17 3.76
C GLY A 60 2.42 -3.56 5.20
N GLY A 61 1.44 -4.44 5.37
CA GLY A 61 1.12 -5.09 6.62
C GLY A 61 0.59 -6.49 6.36
N SER A 62 0.91 -7.43 7.25
CA SER A 62 0.38 -8.79 7.18
C SER A 62 0.21 -9.35 8.58
N ILE A 63 -0.79 -10.19 8.76
CA ILE A 63 -1.01 -10.92 10.02
C ILE A 63 -1.47 -12.33 9.70
N PHE A 64 -0.99 -13.28 10.49
CA PHE A 64 -1.54 -14.62 10.60
C PHE A 64 -2.05 -14.80 12.03
N TRP A 65 -3.33 -15.14 12.18
CA TRP A 65 -3.97 -15.30 13.47
C TRP A 65 -5.11 -16.31 13.39
N GLN A 66 -5.07 -17.36 14.20
CA GLN A 66 -6.12 -18.39 14.30
C GLN A 66 -6.59 -18.89 12.91
N ASP A 67 -5.65 -19.38 12.10
CA ASP A 67 -5.88 -19.90 10.74
C ASP A 67 -6.45 -18.89 9.72
N SER A 68 -6.44 -17.61 10.09
CA SER A 68 -6.79 -16.49 9.23
C SER A 68 -5.54 -15.70 8.85
N ASN A 69 -5.40 -15.42 7.57
CA ASN A 69 -4.33 -14.61 7.02
C ASN A 69 -4.93 -13.32 6.47
N ALA A 70 -4.20 -12.22 6.66
CA ALA A 70 -4.49 -10.97 5.99
C ALA A 70 -3.18 -10.34 5.51
N VAL A 71 -3.22 -9.74 4.33
CA VAL A 71 -2.16 -8.90 3.78
C VAL A 71 -2.78 -7.63 3.22
N ALA A 72 -2.11 -6.51 3.40
CA ALA A 72 -2.45 -5.26 2.75
C ALA A 72 -1.20 -4.49 2.36
N VAL A 73 -1.29 -3.72 1.27
CA VAL A 73 -0.34 -2.68 0.93
C VAL A 73 -1.11 -1.46 0.44
N ALA A 74 -0.83 -0.32 1.05
CA ALA A 74 -1.45 0.95 0.69
C ALA A 74 -0.37 2.02 0.53
N GLY A 75 -0.63 2.99 -0.34
CA GLY A 75 0.36 3.98 -0.70
C GLY A 75 -0.08 4.92 -1.81
N GLN A 76 0.91 5.61 -2.37
CA GLN A 76 0.76 6.49 -3.51
C GLN A 76 2.01 6.41 -4.38
N MET A 77 1.82 6.27 -5.70
CA MET A 77 2.88 6.45 -6.69
C MET A 77 2.70 7.79 -7.42
N VAL A 78 3.76 8.33 -8.01
CA VAL A 78 3.71 9.62 -8.72
C VAL A 78 4.03 9.39 -10.20
N VAL A 79 3.03 9.56 -11.07
CA VAL A 79 3.15 9.36 -12.51
C VAL A 79 2.97 10.70 -13.21
N ASN A 80 4.00 11.20 -13.91
CA ASN A 80 3.95 12.51 -14.59
C ASN A 80 3.43 13.65 -13.69
N ALA A 81 3.98 13.75 -12.47
CA ALA A 81 3.53 14.68 -11.41
C ALA A 81 2.11 14.46 -10.86
N HIS A 82 1.39 13.44 -11.33
CA HIS A 82 0.06 13.09 -10.81
C HIS A 82 0.18 12.04 -9.69
N PRO A 83 -0.30 12.33 -8.48
CA PRO A 83 -0.38 11.34 -7.42
C PRO A 83 -1.47 10.30 -7.72
N VAL A 84 -1.11 9.02 -7.69
CA VAL A 84 -2.03 7.88 -7.84
C VAL A 84 -2.04 7.09 -6.54
N GLY A 85 -3.11 7.26 -5.75
CA GLY A 85 -3.32 6.50 -4.52
C GLY A 85 -3.76 5.07 -4.80
N PHE A 86 -3.29 4.12 -3.99
CA PHE A 86 -3.66 2.72 -4.10
C PHE A 86 -3.80 2.04 -2.73
N CYS A 87 -4.63 1.01 -2.68
CA CYS A 87 -4.71 0.08 -1.57
C CYS A 87 -5.13 -1.28 -2.11
N PHE A 88 -4.35 -2.31 -1.81
CA PHE A 88 -4.67 -3.70 -2.08
C PHE A 88 -4.75 -4.43 -0.75
N SER A 89 -5.84 -5.16 -0.51
CA SER A 89 -6.01 -5.98 0.68
C SER A 89 -6.55 -7.35 0.29
N PHE A 90 -6.07 -8.39 0.95
CA PHE A 90 -6.47 -9.76 0.68
C PHE A 90 -6.44 -10.58 1.96
N ASN A 91 -7.58 -11.21 2.27
CA ASN A 91 -7.76 -12.05 3.44
C ASN A 91 -8.16 -13.46 2.98
N TRP A 92 -7.61 -14.48 3.62
CA TRP A 92 -7.95 -15.87 3.34
C TRP A 92 -7.82 -16.75 4.58
N LYS A 93 -8.56 -17.86 4.59
CA LYS A 93 -8.37 -18.93 5.57
C LYS A 93 -7.39 -19.97 5.02
N GLY A 94 -6.62 -20.58 5.90
CA GLY A 94 -5.79 -21.74 5.57
C GLY A 94 -4.45 -21.76 6.27
N GLU A 95 -3.80 -22.92 6.14
CA GLU A 95 -2.50 -23.19 6.72
C GLU A 95 -1.40 -22.26 6.20
N GLN A 96 -0.37 -22.08 7.02
CA GLN A 96 0.78 -21.25 6.71
C GLN A 96 1.58 -21.75 5.49
N SER A 97 1.49 -23.06 5.19
CA SER A 97 2.12 -23.70 4.03
C SER A 97 1.70 -23.09 2.69
N GLY A 98 0.46 -22.60 2.58
CA GLY A 98 -0.06 -21.96 1.36
C GLY A 98 0.29 -20.47 1.22
N VAL A 99 0.87 -19.84 2.24
CA VAL A 99 1.15 -18.40 2.27
C VAL A 99 2.05 -17.94 1.11
N PRO A 100 3.18 -18.62 0.78
CA PRO A 100 4.07 -18.15 -0.29
C PRO A 100 3.36 -18.00 -1.64
N GLY A 101 2.56 -18.99 -2.04
CA GLY A 101 1.82 -18.95 -3.31
C GLY A 101 0.73 -17.86 -3.32
N ARG A 102 0.06 -17.64 -2.19
CA ARG A 102 -0.95 -16.58 -2.04
C ARG A 102 -0.33 -15.18 -2.10
N MET A 103 0.83 -15.00 -1.45
CA MET A 103 1.59 -13.74 -1.47
C MET A 103 2.11 -13.42 -2.87
N GLU A 104 2.56 -14.43 -3.61
CA GLU A 104 2.99 -14.26 -5.00
C GLU A 104 1.82 -13.84 -5.91
N ALA A 105 0.67 -14.49 -5.80
CA ALA A 105 -0.53 -14.11 -6.55
C ALA A 105 -0.99 -12.69 -6.21
N PHE A 106 -0.96 -12.31 -4.94
CA PHE A 106 -1.27 -10.96 -4.48
C PHE A 106 -0.30 -9.92 -5.07
N ARG A 107 1.01 -10.18 -5.01
CA ARG A 107 2.06 -9.34 -5.60
C ARG A 107 1.85 -9.14 -7.09
N ALA A 108 1.65 -10.22 -7.84
CA ALA A 108 1.46 -10.17 -9.29
C ALA A 108 0.21 -9.37 -9.68
N ALA A 109 -0.89 -9.56 -8.95
CA ALA A 109 -2.13 -8.80 -9.18
C ALA A 109 -1.95 -7.30 -8.91
N ALA A 110 -1.35 -6.94 -7.76
CA ALA A 110 -1.07 -5.54 -7.41
C ALA A 110 -0.15 -4.87 -8.45
N ALA A 111 0.92 -5.56 -8.84
CA ALA A 111 1.86 -5.08 -9.86
C ALA A 111 1.19 -4.83 -11.21
N GLY A 112 0.34 -5.78 -11.65
CA GLY A 112 -0.40 -5.67 -12.89
C GLY A 112 -1.36 -4.46 -12.93
N VAL A 113 -2.01 -4.16 -11.81
CA VAL A 113 -2.91 -3.00 -11.70
C VAL A 113 -2.12 -1.70 -11.72
N LEU A 114 -1.04 -1.58 -10.95
CA LEU A 114 -0.22 -0.36 -10.91
C LEU A 114 0.47 -0.08 -12.24
N ALA A 115 0.94 -1.11 -12.95
CA ALA A 115 1.50 -0.96 -14.29
C ALA A 115 0.48 -0.39 -15.29
N ARG A 116 -0.77 -0.88 -15.26
CA ARG A 116 -1.84 -0.36 -16.11
C ARG A 116 -2.20 1.07 -15.75
N ALA A 117 -2.33 1.39 -14.47
CA ALA A 117 -2.62 2.74 -14.01
C ALA A 117 -1.53 3.74 -14.45
N ALA A 118 -0.26 3.35 -14.34
CA ALA A 118 0.86 4.17 -14.81
C ALA A 118 0.81 4.38 -16.33
N ALA A 119 0.57 3.32 -17.12
CA ALA A 119 0.48 3.41 -18.56
C ALA A 119 -0.67 4.31 -19.07
N MET A 120 -1.77 4.41 -18.31
CA MET A 120 -2.89 5.30 -18.65
C MET A 120 -2.54 6.77 -18.48
N LEU A 121 -1.65 7.10 -17.54
CA LEU A 121 -1.24 8.48 -17.21
C LEU A 121 0.10 8.88 -17.87
N ALA A 122 0.76 7.93 -18.53
CA ALA A 122 1.98 8.15 -19.29
C ALA A 122 1.74 8.74 -20.70
N ARG A 123 0.47 8.85 -21.11
CA ARG A 123 0.03 9.44 -22.39
C ARG A 123 -0.24 10.93 -22.22
#